data_AF-A0A3S4U495-F1
#
_entry.id   AF-A0A3S4U495-F1
#
_cell.length_a   1.000
_cell.length_b   1.000
_cell.length_c   1.000
_cell.angle_alpha   90.00
_cell.angle_beta   90.00
_cell.angle_gamma   90.00
#
_symmetry.space_group_name_H-M   'P 1'
#
loop_
_entity.id
_entity.type
_entity.pdbx_description
1 polymer ?
#
loop_
_entity_poly.entity_id
_entity_poly.type
_entity_poly.pdbx_seq_one_letter_code
_entity_poly.pdbx_strand_id
1 'polypeptide(L)'
;DYAVFDFAVNSGPGRAAKYLQAIVGATEDGRIGPATLGAVRARPAGVVIDGLCDARLAFLKRLSTWPTFGRGWSQRVGSVRAEALLLSVAKPPAPSAPSAEAANPEATANPAAPAGKAFWRLLLAIFKPILGGRRS
;
A
#
# COMPACT_ATOMS: atom_id res chain seq x y z
N ASP A 1 7.26 -7.02 2.97
CA ASP A 1 6.96 -5.57 2.90
C ASP A 1 6.14 -5.19 1.67
N TYR A 2 6.43 -5.73 0.48
CA TYR A 2 5.77 -5.41 -0.78
C TYR A 2 4.22 -5.40 -0.71
N ALA A 3 3.59 -6.43 -0.13
CA ALA A 3 2.13 -6.46 0.01
C ALA A 3 1.56 -5.32 0.89
N VAL A 4 2.29 -4.91 1.93
CA VAL A 4 1.92 -3.76 2.79
C VAL A 4 2.06 -2.46 2.02
N PHE A 5 3.14 -2.30 1.27
CA PHE A 5 3.39 -1.13 0.42
C PHE A 5 2.29 -0.97 -0.64
N ASP A 6 1.98 -2.01 -1.41
CA ASP A 6 0.94 -1.95 -2.44
C ASP A 6 -0.43 -1.62 -1.83
N PHE A 7 -0.75 -2.19 -0.67
CA PHE A 7 -1.98 -1.88 0.04
C PHE A 7 -2.01 -0.41 0.52
N ALA A 8 -0.90 0.09 1.07
CA ALA A 8 -0.79 1.47 1.54
C ALA A 8 -0.97 2.48 0.42
N VAL A 9 -0.39 2.25 -0.76
CA VAL A 9 -0.51 3.14 -1.92
C VAL A 9 -1.96 3.20 -2.43
N ASN A 10 -2.62 2.05 -2.54
CA ASN A 10 -3.93 1.96 -3.18
C ASN A 10 -5.10 2.18 -2.21
N SER A 11 -4.87 2.07 -0.90
CA SER A 11 -5.93 2.11 0.11
C SER A 11 -5.54 2.90 1.36
N GLY A 12 -4.44 3.64 1.32
CA GLY A 12 -4.00 4.51 2.40
C GLY A 12 -3.11 3.81 3.43
N PRO A 13 -2.02 4.46 3.86
CA PRO A 13 -1.00 3.85 4.73
C PRO A 13 -1.55 3.48 6.11
N GLY A 14 -2.39 4.32 6.71
CA GLY A 14 -2.98 4.03 8.02
C GLY A 14 -3.88 2.80 8.02
N ARG A 15 -4.59 2.52 6.91
CA ARG A 15 -5.42 1.32 6.78
C ARG A 15 -4.55 0.07 6.65
N ALA A 16 -3.55 0.12 5.77
CA ALA A 16 -2.63 -0.99 5.58
C ALA A 16 -1.89 -1.34 6.88
N ALA A 17 -1.45 -0.32 7.64
CA ALA A 17 -0.80 -0.50 8.94
C ALA A 17 -1.71 -1.20 9.95
N LYS A 18 -2.97 -0.75 10.11
CA LYS A 18 -3.91 -1.37 11.04
C LYS A 18 -4.27 -2.80 10.66
N TYR A 19 -4.45 -3.08 9.37
CA TYR A 19 -4.69 -4.44 8.90
C TYR A 19 -3.51 -5.36 9.20
N LEU A 20 -2.28 -4.89 8.96
CA LEU A 20 -1.08 -5.64 9.33
C LEU A 20 -1.03 -5.91 10.85
N GLN A 21 -1.30 -4.88 11.67
CA GLN A 21 -1.31 -4.99 13.13
C GLN A 21 -2.34 -6.02 13.60
N ALA A 22 -3.57 -5.97 13.09
CA ALA A 22 -4.63 -6.94 13.38
C ALA A 22 -4.17 -8.37 13.07
N ILE A 23 -3.57 -8.57 11.88
CA ILE A 23 -3.09 -9.88 11.42
C ILE A 23 -2.02 -10.43 12.35
N VAL A 24 -1.08 -9.61 12.79
CA VAL A 24 0.03 -10.06 13.64
C VAL A 24 -0.30 -10.07 15.12
N GLY A 25 -1.48 -9.58 15.52
CA GLY A 25 -1.93 -9.49 16.92
C GLY A 25 -1.29 -8.32 17.68
N ALA A 26 -0.89 -7.26 16.98
CA ALA A 26 -0.42 -6.01 17.59
C ALA A 26 -1.59 -5.02 17.75
N THR A 27 -1.41 -4.02 18.62
CA THR A 27 -2.36 -2.91 18.76
C THR A 27 -2.58 -2.19 17.42
N GLU A 28 -3.83 -2.04 17.00
CA GLU A 28 -4.23 -1.41 15.72
C GLU A 28 -4.20 0.14 15.77
N ASP A 29 -3.10 0.71 16.23
CA ASP A 29 -2.93 2.17 16.34
C ASP A 29 -2.49 2.84 15.02
N GLY A 30 -2.17 2.05 14.00
CA GLY A 30 -1.67 2.49 12.71
C GLY A 30 -0.20 2.96 12.71
N ARG A 31 0.51 2.82 13.83
CA ARG A 31 1.92 3.18 13.98
C ARG A 31 2.79 1.92 13.97
N ILE A 32 3.58 1.76 12.90
CA ILE A 32 4.51 0.64 12.79
C ILE A 32 5.75 0.91 13.64
N GLY A 33 5.71 0.48 14.90
CA GLY A 33 6.82 0.56 15.85
C GLY A 33 7.50 -0.78 16.15
N PRO A 34 8.49 -0.82 17.06
CA PRO A 34 9.21 -2.04 17.44
C PRO A 34 8.30 -3.20 17.84
N ALA A 35 7.20 -2.94 18.56
CA ALA A 35 6.22 -3.96 18.94
C ALA A 35 5.55 -4.61 17.71
N THR A 36 5.10 -3.82 16.73
CA THR A 36 4.51 -4.35 15.48
C THR A 36 5.54 -5.14 14.69
N LEU A 37 6.78 -4.62 14.55
CA LEU A 37 7.84 -5.32 13.83
C LEU A 37 8.26 -6.62 14.52
N GLY A 38 8.26 -6.66 15.85
CA GLY A 38 8.47 -7.89 16.63
C GLY A 38 7.40 -8.94 16.32
N ALA A 39 6.12 -8.53 16.37
CA ALA A 39 4.99 -9.42 16.06
C ALA A 39 5.02 -9.93 14.61
N VAL A 40 5.42 -9.10 13.64
CA VAL A 40 5.64 -9.51 12.24
C VAL A 40 6.72 -10.59 12.14
N ARG A 41 7.88 -10.38 12.79
CA ARG A 41 9.01 -11.32 12.75
C ARG A 41 8.74 -12.64 13.47
N ALA A 42 7.83 -12.64 14.45
CA ALA A 42 7.43 -13.83 15.18
C ALA A 42 6.52 -14.78 14.39
N ARG A 43 6.15 -14.44 13.14
CA ARG A 43 5.26 -15.23 12.29
C ARG A 43 5.92 -15.62 10.97
N PRO A 44 5.57 -16.78 10.38
CA PRO A 44 6.00 -17.10 9.03
C PRO A 44 5.54 -16.02 8.04
N ALA A 45 6.45 -15.56 7.18
CA ALA A 45 6.17 -14.46 6.25
C ALA A 45 4.96 -14.76 5.34
N GLY A 46 4.86 -16.00 4.85
CA GLY A 46 3.73 -16.44 4.01
C GLY A 46 2.37 -16.26 4.70
N VAL A 47 2.27 -16.62 5.98
CA VAL A 47 1.02 -16.46 6.77
C VAL A 47 0.62 -14.99 6.88
N VAL A 48 1.59 -14.09 7.09
CA VAL A 48 1.33 -12.65 7.17
C VAL A 48 0.92 -12.09 5.80
N ILE A 49 1.59 -12.53 4.71
CA ILE A 49 1.29 -12.10 3.34
C ILE A 49 -0.11 -12.56 2.91
N ASP A 50 -0.44 -13.83 3.12
CA ASP A 50 -1.74 -14.39 2.76
C ASP A 50 -2.86 -13.68 3.51
N GLY A 51 -2.71 -13.56 4.83
CA GLY A 51 -3.67 -12.85 5.68
C GLY A 51 -3.87 -11.39 5.25
N LEU A 52 -2.80 -10.69 4.84
CA LEU A 52 -2.90 -9.30 4.40
C LEU A 52 -3.63 -9.17 3.07
N CYS A 53 -3.31 -10.04 2.11
CA CYS A 53 -4.00 -10.06 0.82
C CYS A 53 -5.47 -10.47 0.96
N ASP A 54 -5.79 -11.44 1.82
CA ASP A 54 -7.18 -11.84 2.10
C ASP A 54 -7.98 -10.71 2.73
N ALA A 55 -7.41 -10.09 3.78
CA ALA A 55 -8.07 -8.99 4.48
C ALA A 55 -8.28 -7.78 3.54
N ARG A 56 -7.30 -7.46 2.69
CA ARG A 56 -7.45 -6.43 1.65
C ARG A 56 -8.54 -6.77 0.65
N LEU A 57 -8.58 -7.99 0.14
CA LEU A 57 -9.61 -8.40 -0.82
C LEU A 57 -11.00 -8.33 -0.19
N ALA A 58 -11.14 -8.74 1.07
CA ALA A 58 -12.38 -8.63 1.83
C ALA A 58 -12.81 -7.16 2.00
N PHE A 59 -11.87 -6.25 2.26
CA PHE A 59 -12.15 -4.81 2.29
C PHE A 59 -12.64 -4.30 0.92
N LEU A 60 -11.96 -4.64 -0.16
CA LEU A 60 -12.31 -4.19 -1.51
C LEU A 60 -13.70 -4.69 -1.94
N LYS A 61 -14.07 -5.93 -1.57
CA LYS A 61 -15.39 -6.52 -1.84
C LYS A 61 -16.55 -5.76 -1.20
N ARG A 62 -16.31 -4.96 -0.15
CA ARG A 62 -17.34 -4.15 0.52
C ARG A 62 -17.53 -2.76 -0.09
N LEU A 63 -16.71 -2.38 -1.07
CA LEU A 63 -16.83 -1.07 -1.72
C LEU A 63 -18.01 -1.09 -2.70
N SER A 64 -18.78 0.01 -2.75
CA SER A 64 -19.92 0.16 -3.67
C SER A 64 -19.53 0.06 -5.15
N THR A 65 -18.27 0.32 -5.46
CA THR A 65 -17.69 0.26 -6.81
C THR A 65 -17.14 -1.12 -7.18
N TRP A 66 -17.25 -2.12 -6.29
CA TRP A 66 -16.82 -3.49 -6.54
C TRP A 66 -17.43 -4.13 -7.81
N PRO A 67 -18.74 -3.96 -8.14
CA PRO A 67 -19.31 -4.55 -9.35
C PRO A 67 -18.59 -4.11 -10.64
N THR A 68 -18.04 -2.89 -10.65
CA THR A 68 -17.34 -2.32 -11.80
C THR A 68 -15.87 -2.73 -11.84
N PHE A 69 -15.15 -2.64 -10.72
CA PHE A 69 -13.68 -2.77 -10.71
C PHE A 69 -13.15 -4.05 -10.04
N GLY A 70 -14.02 -4.82 -9.39
CA GLY A 70 -13.65 -5.94 -8.52
C GLY A 70 -12.84 -7.03 -9.21
N ARG A 71 -13.06 -7.25 -10.51
CA ARG A 71 -12.25 -8.17 -11.31
C ARG A 71 -10.79 -7.75 -11.38
N GLY A 72 -10.53 -6.49 -11.75
CA GLY A 72 -9.16 -5.95 -11.86
C GLY A 72 -8.46 -5.89 -10.50
N TRP A 73 -9.19 -5.49 -9.46
CA TRP A 73 -8.67 -5.49 -8.09
C TRP A 73 -8.35 -6.89 -7.57
N SER A 74 -9.19 -7.89 -7.84
CA SER A 74 -8.92 -9.28 -7.46
C SER A 74 -7.64 -9.81 -8.11
N GLN A 75 -7.47 -9.55 -9.42
CA GLN A 75 -6.28 -9.94 -10.15
C GLN A 75 -5.02 -9.29 -9.57
N ARG A 76 -5.05 -7.97 -9.32
CA ARG A 76 -3.91 -7.27 -8.70
C ARG A 76 -3.54 -7.84 -7.33
N VAL A 77 -4.51 -8.08 -6.45
CA VAL A 77 -4.23 -8.65 -5.13
C VAL A 77 -3.63 -10.05 -5.25
N GLY A 78 -4.11 -10.85 -6.21
CA GLY A 78 -3.53 -12.16 -6.52
C GLY A 78 -2.07 -12.08 -6.99
N SER A 79 -1.76 -11.20 -7.94
CA SER A 79 -0.38 -10.97 -8.42
C SER A 79 0.54 -10.50 -7.30
N VAL A 80 0.10 -9.53 -6.49
CA VAL A 80 0.87 -9.02 -5.34
C VAL A 80 1.14 -10.13 -4.32
N ARG A 81 0.16 -11.02 -4.07
CA ARG A 81 0.37 -12.20 -3.20
C ARG A 81 1.49 -13.07 -3.74
N ALA A 82 1.40 -13.47 -5.02
CA ALA A 82 2.38 -14.36 -5.64
C ALA A 82 3.79 -13.75 -5.61
N GLU A 83 3.94 -12.50 -6.01
CA GLU A 83 5.21 -11.76 -6.00
C GLU A 83 5.76 -11.58 -4.58
N ALA A 84 4.92 -11.20 -3.61
CA ALA A 84 5.37 -11.04 -2.23
C ALA A 84 5.84 -12.37 -1.61
N LEU A 85 5.17 -13.48 -1.94
CA LEU A 85 5.61 -14.81 -1.53
C LEU A 85 6.97 -15.14 -2.12
N LEU A 86 7.19 -14.94 -3.43
CA LEU A 86 8.49 -15.16 -4.07
C LEU A 86 9.60 -14.32 -3.43
N LEU A 87 9.35 -13.03 -3.19
CA LEU A 87 10.28 -12.14 -2.51
C LEU A 87 10.57 -12.56 -1.07
N SER A 88 9.62 -13.21 -0.38
CA SER A 88 9.83 -13.68 0.99
C SER A 88 10.74 -14.91 1.09
N VAL A 89 10.85 -15.69 0.01
CA VAL A 89 11.75 -16.86 -0.06
C VAL A 89 13.13 -16.47 -0.59
N ALA A 90 13.20 -15.41 -1.41
CA ALA A 90 14.46 -14.85 -1.88
C ALA A 90 15.25 -14.26 -0.68
N LYS A 91 16.27 -14.99 -0.22
CA LYS A 91 17.25 -14.46 0.74
C LYS A 91 17.86 -13.19 0.14
N PRO A 92 17.77 -12.01 0.80
CA PRO A 92 18.47 -10.84 0.30
C PRO A 92 19.97 -11.13 0.25
N PRO A 93 20.71 -10.63 -0.76
CA PRO A 93 22.16 -10.67 -0.71
C PRO A 93 22.60 -10.03 0.61
N ALA A 94 23.56 -10.68 1.28
CA ALA A 94 24.17 -10.11 2.49
C ALA A 94 24.56 -8.66 2.21
N PRO A 95 24.38 -7.73 3.17
CA PRO A 95 24.86 -6.37 2.98
C PRO A 95 26.36 -6.44 2.68
N SER A 96 26.74 -6.14 1.44
CA SER A 96 28.11 -5.74 1.14
C SER A 96 28.42 -4.57 2.08
N ALA A 97 29.53 -4.70 2.81
CA ALA A 97 29.94 -3.75 3.84
C ALA A 97 29.83 -2.29 3.34
N PRO A 98 29.54 -1.32 4.23
CA PRO A 98 29.51 0.09 3.86
C PRO A 98 30.89 0.52 3.37
N SER A 99 30.97 0.90 2.09
CA SER A 99 32.16 1.56 1.53
C SER A 99 32.31 2.91 2.20
N ALA A 100 33.36 3.03 3.01
CA ALA A 100 33.70 4.20 3.81
C ALA A 100 34.32 5.33 2.98
N GLU A 101 33.59 5.88 2.02
CA GLU A 101 34.06 7.05 1.23
C GLU A 101 32.81 7.73 0.61
N ALA A 102 32.33 8.90 1.00
CA ALA A 102 32.95 10.02 1.70
C ALA A 102 31.91 10.78 2.53
N ALA A 103 32.35 11.31 3.67
CA ALA A 103 31.62 12.27 4.48
C ALA A 103 31.91 13.71 4.04
N ASN A 104 30.87 14.41 3.54
CA ASN A 104 30.45 15.82 3.77
C ASN A 104 31.42 17.01 3.53
N PRO A 105 30.97 18.29 3.50
CA PRO A 105 29.59 18.85 3.55
C PRO A 105 29.31 19.97 2.50
N GLU A 106 28.06 20.32 2.21
CA GLU A 106 27.59 21.73 2.25
C GLU A 106 26.07 21.82 2.08
N ALA A 107 25.43 22.47 3.05
CA ALA A 107 24.01 22.76 3.07
C ALA A 107 23.75 24.12 2.43
N THR A 108 22.73 24.26 1.58
CA THR A 108 21.95 25.51 1.52
C THR A 108 20.46 25.24 1.29
N ALA A 109 19.71 25.61 2.32
CA ALA A 109 18.37 26.22 2.34
C ALA A 109 17.28 25.73 1.37
N ASN A 110 16.21 25.22 1.99
CA ASN A 110 14.85 25.25 1.45
C ASN A 110 14.25 26.66 1.61
N PRO A 111 13.29 27.07 0.77
CA PRO A 111 12.05 27.51 1.39
C PRO A 111 10.78 26.95 0.73
N ALA A 112 9.90 26.47 1.62
CA ALA A 112 8.44 26.56 1.68
C ALA A 112 7.56 26.28 0.42
N ALA A 113 6.56 25.42 0.68
CA ALA A 113 5.50 24.92 -0.21
C ALA A 113 4.54 26.00 -0.78
N PRO A 114 3.54 25.58 -1.60
CA PRO A 114 2.26 25.31 -0.94
C PRO A 114 1.51 24.05 -1.43
N ALA A 115 0.64 23.61 -0.52
CA ALA A 115 -0.32 22.53 -0.68
C ALA A 115 -1.17 22.66 -1.96
N GLY A 116 -1.09 21.64 -2.81
CA GLY A 116 -1.91 21.53 -4.01
C GLY A 116 -3.07 20.56 -3.80
N LYS A 117 -4.29 21.08 -3.73
CA LYS A 117 -5.58 20.38 -3.91
C LYS A 117 -5.70 19.81 -5.35
N ALA A 118 -4.68 19.07 -5.81
CA ALA A 118 -4.53 18.58 -7.18
C ALA A 118 -4.71 17.06 -7.28
N PHE A 119 -4.44 16.31 -6.20
CA PHE A 119 -4.68 14.87 -6.17
C PHE A 119 -6.18 14.51 -6.30
N TRP A 120 -7.06 15.39 -5.82
CA TRP A 120 -8.52 15.22 -5.88
C TRP A 120 -9.18 15.85 -7.13
N ARG A 121 -8.46 16.60 -7.97
CA ARG A 121 -9.03 17.21 -9.18
C ARG A 121 -8.99 16.31 -10.42
N LEU A 122 -8.44 15.10 -10.30
CA LEU A 122 -8.52 14.04 -11.32
C LEU A 122 -9.58 12.97 -10.99
N LEU A 123 -10.23 13.05 -9.82
CA LEU A 123 -11.24 12.08 -9.36
C LEU A 123 -12.69 12.59 -9.46
N LEU A 124 -12.92 13.75 -10.08
CA LEU A 124 -14.25 14.32 -10.35
C LEU A 124 -14.44 14.65 -11.85
N ALA A 125 -14.07 13.72 -12.73
CA ALA A 125 -14.29 13.87 -14.17
C ALA A 125 -14.89 12.60 -14.83
N ILE A 126 -15.68 11.82 -14.07
CA ILE A 126 -16.45 10.68 -14.62
C ILE A 126 -17.88 10.67 -14.07
N PHE A 127 -18.58 11.80 -14.08
CA PHE A 127 -20.05 11.81 -14.04
C PHE A 127 -20.61 13.11 -14.65
N LYS A 128 -20.74 13.12 -15.98
CA LYS A 128 -21.81 13.85 -16.65
C LYS A 128 -22.20 13.07 -17.90
N PRO A 129 -23.41 12.48 -17.98
CA PRO A 129 -23.86 11.88 -19.21
C PRO A 129 -24.24 13.00 -20.19
N ILE A 130 -23.74 12.85 -21.41
CA ILE A 130 -24.19 13.52 -22.62
C ILE A 130 -25.60 12.99 -22.91
N LEU A 131 -26.61 13.87 -22.89
CA LEU A 131 -27.84 13.63 -23.63
C LEU A 131 -27.98 14.74 -24.67
N GLY A 132 -27.96 14.32 -25.94
CA GLY A 132 -28.39 15.14 -27.05
C GLY A 132 -29.90 15.37 -27.03
N GLY A 133 -30.30 16.47 -27.66
CA GLY A 133 -31.70 16.78 -27.95
C GLY A 133 -31.79 17.92 -28.94
N ARG A 134 -31.69 17.59 -30.24
CA ARG A 134 -32.16 18.43 -31.35
C ARG A 134 -33.68 18.25 -31.45
N ARG A 135 -34.46 19.32 -31.56
CA ARG A 135 -35.73 19.37 -32.32
C ARG A 135 -36.07 20.83 -32.67
N SER A 136 -36.30 21.03 -33.97
CA SER A 136 -37.12 22.05 -34.67
C SER A 136 -37.19 23.46 -34.12
#